data_AF-D0UPB7-F1
#
_entry.id   AF-D0UPB7-F1
#
_cell.length_a   1.000
_cell.length_b   1.000
_cell.length_c   1.000
_cell.angle_alpha   90.00
_cell.angle_beta   90.00
_cell.angle_gamma   90.00
#
_symmetry.space_group_name_H-M   'P 1'
#
loop_
_entity.id
_entity.type
_entity.pdbx_description
1 polymer ?
#
loop_
_entity_poly.entity_id
_entity_poly.type
_entity_poly.pdbx_seq_one_letter_code
_entity_poly.pdbx_strand_id
1 'polypeptide(L)'
;KKHSAILSAPQTDEKVKQELEDLMADIKKTANKVRAKLKLIEQNIEQEEQTNKSSADLRIRKTQHSTLSRKFVEVMTDYNKTQTDYRERCKARIQRQLEITGKKTTNEEIETMLETGNLQVFTQDIIIETQQAKQTLADIEARHNDIIKLENSIREL
;
A
#
# COMPACT_ATOMS: atom_id res chain seq x y z
N LYS A 1 -0.43 11.87 -5.10
CA LYS A 1 -1.01 12.39 -6.37
C LYS A 1 -1.60 11.28 -7.25
N LYS A 2 -0.89 10.19 -7.57
CA LYS A 2 -1.42 9.08 -8.39
C LYS A 2 -2.66 8.40 -7.78
N HIS A 3 -2.63 8.03 -6.49
CA HIS A 3 -3.81 7.54 -5.77
C HIS A 3 -5.06 8.41 -5.93
N SER A 4 -4.90 9.74 -5.85
CA SER A 4 -6.02 10.66 -6.02
C SER A 4 -6.57 10.66 -7.45
N ALA A 5 -5.69 10.57 -8.46
CA ALA A 5 -6.09 10.53 -9.86
C ALA A 5 -6.86 9.24 -10.20
N ILE A 6 -6.46 8.12 -9.59
CA ILE A 6 -7.16 6.84 -9.74
C ILE A 6 -8.53 6.92 -9.06
N LEU A 7 -8.63 7.56 -7.88
CA LEU A 7 -9.90 7.67 -7.17
C LEU A 7 -10.87 8.70 -7.75
N SER A 8 -10.39 9.68 -8.53
CA SER A 8 -11.24 10.74 -9.10
C SER A 8 -12.00 10.33 -10.37
N ALA A 9 -11.70 9.17 -10.96
CA ALA A 9 -12.33 8.71 -12.19
C ALA A 9 -13.05 7.35 -11.99
N PRO A 10 -14.22 7.13 -12.63
CA PRO A 10 -14.89 5.84 -12.66
C PRO A 10 -14.10 4.80 -13.46
N GLN A 11 -13.50 5.23 -14.57
CA GLN A 11 -12.54 4.46 -15.35
C GLN A 11 -11.19 5.16 -15.26
N THR A 12 -10.19 4.40 -14.84
CA THR A 12 -8.86 4.91 -14.54
C THR A 12 -7.95 4.64 -15.72
N ASP A 13 -7.19 5.66 -16.10
CA ASP A 13 -6.21 5.55 -17.18
C ASP A 13 -5.17 4.49 -16.82
N GLU A 14 -5.03 3.48 -17.67
CA GLU A 14 -4.11 2.36 -17.46
C GLU A 14 -2.66 2.85 -17.31
N LYS A 15 -2.31 3.97 -17.96
CA LYS A 15 -1.01 4.62 -17.78
C LYS A 15 -0.79 5.08 -16.34
N VAL A 16 -1.81 5.65 -15.70
CA VAL A 16 -1.70 6.13 -14.31
C VAL A 16 -1.58 4.96 -13.33
N LYS A 17 -2.21 3.82 -13.62
CA LYS A 17 -2.02 2.57 -12.85
C LYS A 17 -0.61 2.03 -13.00
N GLN A 18 -0.11 1.91 -14.23
CA GLN A 18 1.24 1.43 -14.47
C GLN A 18 2.28 2.30 -13.76
N GLU A 19 2.15 3.63 -13.85
CA GLU A 19 3.04 4.55 -13.15
C GLU A 19 2.97 4.40 -11.61
N LEU A 20 1.81 4.03 -11.05
CA LEU A 20 1.71 3.73 -9.61
C LEU A 20 2.43 2.42 -9.27
N GLU A 21 2.26 1.39 -10.08
CA GLU A 21 2.95 0.10 -9.90
C GLU A 21 4.47 0.22 -9.98
N ASP A 22 4.97 0.98 -10.96
CA ASP A 22 6.40 1.26 -11.12
C ASP A 22 6.95 2.00 -9.89
N LEU A 23 6.23 3.00 -9.38
CA LEU A 23 6.62 3.72 -8.16
C LEU A 23 6.67 2.81 -6.93
N MET A 24 5.68 1.91 -6.76
CA MET A 24 5.69 0.94 -5.65
C MET A 24 6.88 -0.02 -5.75
N ALA A 25 7.19 -0.51 -6.96
CA ALA A 25 8.33 -1.37 -7.21
C ALA A 25 9.67 -0.67 -6.91
N ASP A 26 9.81 0.60 -7.32
CA ASP A 26 11.00 1.41 -7.06
C ASP A 26 11.20 1.71 -5.57
N ILE A 27 10.10 2.00 -4.85
CA ILE A 27 10.13 2.18 -3.39
C ILE A 27 10.61 0.89 -2.72
N LYS A 28 10.03 -0.27 -3.07
CA LYS A 28 10.45 -1.57 -2.53
C LYS A 28 11.93 -1.87 -2.79
N LYS A 29 12.38 -1.66 -4.04
CA LYS A 29 13.77 -1.87 -4.44
C LYS A 29 14.72 -0.96 -3.65
N THR A 30 14.35 0.29 -3.47
CA THR A 30 15.17 1.28 -2.75
C THR A 30 15.19 1.00 -1.24
N ALA A 31 14.04 0.65 -0.65
CA ALA A 31 13.93 0.28 0.76
C ALA A 31 14.80 -0.92 1.10
N ASN A 32 14.80 -1.96 0.25
CA ASN A 32 15.66 -3.13 0.44
C ASN A 32 17.16 -2.79 0.36
N LYS A 33 17.55 -1.89 -0.55
CA LYS A 33 18.94 -1.40 -0.63
C LYS A 33 19.34 -0.64 0.63
N VAL A 34 18.47 0.24 1.14
CA VAL A 34 18.73 1.01 2.37
C VAL A 34 18.86 0.07 3.57
N ARG A 35 17.91 -0.86 3.73
CA ARG A 35 17.92 -1.91 4.77
C ARG A 35 19.22 -2.72 4.75
N ALA A 36 19.66 -3.18 3.58
CA ALA A 36 20.91 -3.92 3.43
C ALA A 36 22.14 -3.09 3.82
N LYS A 37 22.19 -1.81 3.42
CA LYS A 37 23.31 -0.91 3.78
C LYS A 37 23.33 -0.57 5.27
N LEU A 38 22.18 -0.35 5.89
CA LEU A 38 22.09 -0.12 7.34
C LEU A 38 22.58 -1.34 8.12
N LYS A 39 22.14 -2.54 7.74
CA LYS A 39 22.60 -3.80 8.33
C LYS A 39 24.11 -4.00 8.20
N LEU A 40 24.70 -3.63 7.07
CA LEU A 40 26.15 -3.68 6.89
C LEU A 40 26.88 -2.71 7.84
N ILE A 41 26.35 -1.50 8.03
CA ILE A 41 26.92 -0.52 8.96
C ILE A 41 26.81 -1.05 10.40
N GLU A 42 25.68 -1.64 10.78
CA GLU A 42 25.47 -2.28 12.08
C GLU A 42 26.50 -3.37 12.35
N GLN A 43 26.68 -4.31 11.42
CA GLN A 43 27.69 -5.37 11.52
C GLN A 43 29.11 -4.83 11.68
N ASN A 44 29.46 -3.78 10.94
CA ASN A 44 30.79 -3.15 11.05
C ASN A 44 30.97 -2.49 12.43
N ILE A 45 29.93 -1.85 12.97
CA ILE A 45 29.95 -1.27 14.31
C ILE A 45 30.20 -2.37 15.36
N GLU A 46 29.48 -3.49 15.27
CA GLU A 46 29.62 -4.63 16.19
C GLU A 46 31.04 -5.23 16.16
N GLN A 47 31.64 -5.35 14.97
CA GLN A 47 33.02 -5.84 14.82
C GLN A 47 34.06 -4.85 15.39
N GLU A 48 33.90 -3.56 15.15
CA GLU A 48 34.78 -2.52 15.67
C GLU A 48 34.68 -2.41 17.21
N GLU A 49 33.50 -2.61 17.80
CA GLU A 49 33.33 -2.63 19.26
C GLU A 49 34.13 -3.73 19.95
N GLN A 50 34.26 -4.89 19.30
CA GLN A 50 35.01 -6.03 19.84
C GLN A 50 36.53 -5.78 19.86
N THR A 51 37.03 -4.99 18.90
CA THR A 51 38.46 -4.77 18.69
C THR A 51 38.95 -3.44 19.27
N ASN A 52 38.13 -2.40 19.29
CA ASN A 52 38.53 -1.06 19.71
C ASN A 52 37.36 -0.30 20.38
N LYS A 53 37.33 -0.35 21.73
CA LYS A 53 36.14 0.03 22.52
C LYS A 53 35.78 1.52 22.54
N SER A 54 36.61 2.44 22.02
CA SER A 54 36.33 3.89 22.14
C SER A 54 37.10 4.79 21.15
N SER A 55 36.86 4.64 19.84
CA SER A 55 37.35 5.59 18.84
C SER A 55 36.31 6.67 18.52
N ALA A 56 36.77 7.85 18.10
CA ALA A 56 35.88 8.90 17.60
C ALA A 56 35.12 8.44 16.34
N ASP A 57 35.78 7.65 15.48
CA ASP A 57 35.18 7.06 14.27
C ASP A 57 33.99 6.15 14.62
N LEU A 58 34.16 5.25 15.59
CA LEU A 58 33.09 4.36 16.05
C LEU A 58 31.88 5.13 16.59
N ARG A 59 32.12 6.22 17.35
CA ARG A 59 31.02 7.09 17.83
C ARG A 59 30.29 7.74 16.66
N ILE A 60 31.02 8.27 15.67
CA ILE A 60 30.43 8.86 14.47
C ILE A 60 29.58 7.83 13.73
N ARG A 61 30.09 6.62 13.49
CA ARG A 61 29.35 5.53 12.82
C ARG A 61 28.06 5.19 13.54
N LYS A 62 28.09 5.03 14.86
CA LYS A 62 26.90 4.76 15.69
C LYS A 62 25.85 5.88 15.57
N THR A 63 26.26 7.13 15.69
CA THR A 63 25.35 8.27 15.58
C THR A 63 24.75 8.37 14.18
N GLN A 64 25.54 8.16 13.14
CA GLN A 64 25.06 8.16 11.76
C GLN A 64 24.09 7.00 11.50
N HIS A 65 24.44 5.78 11.93
CA HIS A 65 23.57 4.61 11.81
C HIS A 65 22.21 4.86 12.50
N SER A 66 22.22 5.30 13.76
CA SER A 66 20.99 5.60 14.51
C SER A 66 20.13 6.66 13.81
N THR A 67 20.75 7.72 13.29
CA THR A 67 20.06 8.80 12.57
C THR A 67 19.43 8.31 11.27
N LEU A 68 20.19 7.56 10.46
CA LEU A 68 19.74 7.02 9.18
C LEU A 68 18.62 5.99 9.38
N SER A 69 18.76 5.10 10.36
CA SER A 69 17.74 4.10 10.71
C SER A 69 16.45 4.76 11.17
N ARG A 70 16.51 5.81 12.00
CA ARG A 70 15.32 6.57 12.41
C ARG A 70 14.61 7.21 11.22
N LYS A 71 15.35 7.89 10.33
CA LYS A 71 14.78 8.48 9.11
C LYS A 71 14.18 7.44 8.17
N PHE A 72 14.81 6.27 8.07
CA PHE A 72 14.29 5.19 7.24
C PHE A 72 12.95 4.67 7.79
N VAL A 73 12.86 4.43 9.10
CA VAL A 73 11.60 4.01 9.74
C VAL A 73 10.51 5.07 9.58
N GLU A 74 10.85 6.34 9.75
CA GLU A 74 9.91 7.46 9.56
C GLU A 74 9.30 7.47 8.14
N VAL A 75 10.15 7.43 7.11
CA VAL A 75 9.69 7.43 5.71
C VAL A 75 8.87 6.18 5.38
N MET A 76 9.26 5.01 5.89
CA MET A 76 8.50 3.77 5.66
C MET A 76 7.15 3.77 6.40
N THR A 77 7.08 4.43 7.56
CA THR A 77 5.83 4.63 8.30
C THR A 77 4.89 5.55 7.53
N ASP A 78 5.39 6.66 6.99
CA ASP A 78 4.61 7.58 6.17
C ASP A 78 4.12 6.90 4.87
N TYR A 79 4.95 6.07 4.27
CA TYR A 79 4.56 5.24 3.12
C TYR A 79 3.43 4.29 3.49
N ASN A 80 3.56 3.53 4.59
CA ASN A 80 2.52 2.60 5.04
C ASN A 80 1.20 3.35 5.33
N LYS A 81 1.26 4.49 6.01
CA LYS A 81 0.09 5.35 6.25
C LYS A 81 -0.57 5.79 4.95
N THR A 82 0.22 6.21 3.96
CA THR A 82 -0.31 6.60 2.64
C THR A 82 -1.04 5.45 1.95
N GLN A 83 -0.52 4.23 2.07
CA GLN A 83 -1.14 3.04 1.50
C GLN A 83 -2.44 2.67 2.24
N THR A 84 -2.43 2.67 3.58
CA THR A 84 -3.63 2.44 4.40
C THR A 84 -4.73 3.46 4.10
N ASP A 85 -4.40 4.75 3.99
CA ASP A 85 -5.35 5.79 3.59
C ASP A 85 -5.93 5.54 2.19
N TYR A 86 -5.13 5.00 1.26
CA TYR A 86 -5.61 4.64 -0.08
C TYR A 86 -6.54 3.43 -0.05
N ARG A 87 -6.23 2.41 0.75
CA ARG A 87 -7.08 1.23 0.98
C ARG A 87 -8.47 1.65 1.44
N GLU A 88 -8.53 2.47 2.50
CA GLU A 88 -9.80 2.92 3.08
C GLU A 88 -10.64 3.73 2.09
N ARG A 89 -9.99 4.54 1.24
CA ARG A 89 -10.70 5.26 0.18
C ARG A 89 -11.24 4.33 -0.92
N CYS A 90 -10.51 3.27 -1.27
CA CYS A 90 -11.01 2.25 -2.21
C CYS A 90 -12.21 1.52 -1.63
N LYS A 91 -12.14 1.13 -0.35
CA LYS A 91 -13.24 0.51 0.40
C LYS A 91 -14.48 1.42 0.43
N ALA A 92 -14.31 2.69 0.78
CA ALA A 92 -15.42 3.66 0.80
C ALA A 92 -16.06 3.85 -0.58
N ARG A 93 -15.27 3.78 -1.67
CA ARG A 93 -15.82 3.80 -3.04
C ARG A 93 -16.64 2.54 -3.34
N ILE A 94 -16.17 1.36 -2.95
CA ILE A 94 -16.92 0.10 -3.11
C ILE A 94 -18.26 0.20 -2.36
N GLN A 95 -18.25 0.65 -1.10
CA GLN A 95 -19.46 0.83 -0.30
C GLN A 95 -20.48 1.72 -1.02
N ARG A 96 -20.04 2.89 -1.48
CA ARG A 96 -20.90 3.83 -2.19
C ARG A 96 -21.48 3.24 -3.47
N GLN A 97 -20.69 2.44 -4.20
CA GLN A 97 -21.14 1.78 -5.42
C GLN A 97 -22.20 0.71 -5.13
N LEU A 98 -22.04 -0.07 -4.05
CA LEU A 98 -23.08 -1.01 -3.61
C LEU A 98 -24.37 -0.29 -3.20
N GLU A 99 -24.27 0.83 -2.47
CA GLU A 99 -25.45 1.65 -2.09
C GLU A 99 -26.22 2.20 -3.30
N ILE A 100 -25.53 2.59 -4.37
CA ILE A 100 -26.16 3.05 -5.63
C ILE A 100 -27.01 1.94 -6.27
N THR A 101 -26.59 0.67 -6.11
CA THR A 101 -27.38 -0.49 -6.57
C THR A 101 -28.52 -0.88 -5.64
N GLY A 102 -28.73 -0.13 -4.56
CA GLY A 102 -29.77 -0.39 -3.56
C GLY A 102 -29.35 -1.38 -2.47
N LYS A 103 -28.11 -1.85 -2.48
CA LYS A 103 -27.54 -2.70 -1.42
C LYS A 103 -26.89 -1.85 -0.35
N LYS A 104 -27.53 -1.75 0.81
CA LYS A 104 -26.88 -1.24 2.02
C LYS A 104 -25.93 -2.30 2.54
N THR A 105 -24.66 -1.94 2.70
CA THR A 105 -23.61 -2.86 3.16
C THR A 105 -22.81 -2.19 4.26
N THR A 106 -22.61 -2.89 5.36
CA THR A 106 -21.83 -2.39 6.50
C THR A 106 -20.33 -2.45 6.21
N ASN A 107 -19.55 -1.76 7.03
CA ASN A 107 -18.09 -1.80 6.91
C ASN A 107 -17.54 -3.21 7.14
N GLU A 108 -18.13 -3.96 8.07
CA GLU A 108 -17.75 -5.32 8.44
C GLU A 108 -18.05 -6.31 7.31
N GLU A 109 -19.20 -6.14 6.64
CA GLU A 109 -19.57 -6.95 5.48
C GLU A 109 -18.62 -6.72 4.31
N ILE A 110 -18.20 -5.46 4.07
CA ILE A 110 -17.21 -5.15 3.04
C ILE A 110 -15.85 -5.73 3.38
N GLU A 111 -15.39 -5.64 4.63
CA GLU A 111 -14.13 -6.29 5.01
C GLU A 111 -14.18 -7.80 4.80
N THR A 112 -15.29 -8.44 5.20
CA THR A 112 -15.50 -9.87 4.96
C THR A 112 -15.44 -10.20 3.46
N MET A 113 -16.03 -9.35 2.61
CA MET A 113 -15.93 -9.48 1.15
C MET A 113 -14.47 -9.41 0.66
N LEU A 114 -13.70 -8.43 1.15
CA LEU A 114 -12.30 -8.23 0.77
C LEU A 114 -11.43 -9.40 1.23
N GLU A 115 -11.62 -9.87 2.47
CA GLU A 115 -10.86 -10.96 3.07
C GLU A 115 -11.12 -12.31 2.40
N THR A 116 -12.38 -12.59 2.07
CA THR A 116 -12.77 -13.85 1.40
C THR A 116 -12.43 -13.85 -0.09
N GLY A 117 -12.14 -12.67 -0.67
CA GLY A 117 -11.95 -12.49 -2.12
C GLY A 117 -13.20 -12.82 -2.95
N ASN A 118 -14.36 -13.04 -2.31
CA ASN A 118 -15.57 -13.48 -2.97
C ASN A 118 -16.52 -12.30 -3.21
N LEU A 119 -16.20 -11.52 -4.24
CA LEU A 119 -17.00 -10.37 -4.67
C LEU A 119 -18.44 -10.76 -5.06
N GLN A 120 -18.64 -12.00 -5.53
CA GLN A 120 -19.92 -12.46 -6.09
C GLN A 120 -21.07 -12.43 -5.08
N VAL A 121 -20.78 -12.66 -3.79
CA VAL A 121 -21.80 -12.62 -2.72
C VAL A 121 -22.52 -11.27 -2.68
N PHE A 122 -21.82 -10.20 -3.05
CA PHE A 122 -22.35 -8.84 -2.99
C PHE A 122 -22.83 -8.33 -4.36
N THR A 123 -22.34 -8.90 -5.46
CA THR A 123 -22.68 -8.46 -6.81
C THR A 123 -23.73 -9.31 -7.53
N GLN A 124 -24.10 -10.48 -7.00
CA GLN A 124 -25.07 -11.39 -7.62
C GLN A 124 -26.47 -10.80 -7.84
N ASP A 125 -26.99 -10.01 -6.89
CA ASP A 125 -28.32 -9.38 -7.04
C ASP A 125 -28.30 -8.04 -7.80
N ILE A 126 -27.13 -7.62 -8.29
CA ILE A 126 -27.06 -6.42 -9.14
C ILE A 126 -27.65 -6.80 -10.50
N ILE A 127 -28.83 -6.27 -10.82
CA ILE A 127 -29.48 -6.50 -12.11
C ILE A 127 -28.64 -5.83 -13.23
N ILE A 128 -27.86 -6.63 -13.96
CA ILE A 128 -26.91 -6.20 -15.01
C ILE A 128 -27.64 -5.82 -16.33
N GLU A 129 -28.91 -5.43 -16.26
CA GLU A 129 -29.68 -5.03 -17.43
C GLU A 129 -29.42 -3.57 -17.80
N THR A 130 -29.02 -2.74 -16.84
CA THR A 130 -28.74 -1.33 -17.07
C THR A 130 -27.26 -1.07 -17.33
N GLN A 131 -26.96 -0.10 -18.20
CA GLN A 131 -25.59 0.37 -18.44
C GLN A 131 -24.94 0.88 -17.13
N GLN A 132 -25.75 1.48 -16.25
CA GLN A 132 -25.31 1.95 -14.94
C GLN A 132 -24.86 0.79 -14.04
N ALA A 133 -25.63 -0.29 -13.94
CA ALA A 133 -25.26 -1.47 -13.16
C ALA A 133 -23.95 -2.10 -13.64
N LYS A 134 -23.74 -2.19 -14.96
CA LYS A 134 -22.47 -2.65 -15.56
C LYS A 134 -21.30 -1.77 -15.16
N GLN A 135 -21.46 -0.46 -15.20
CA GLN A 135 -20.40 0.49 -14.85
C GLN A 135 -20.08 0.44 -13.35
N THR A 136 -21.11 0.32 -12.51
CA THR A 136 -20.94 0.16 -11.06
C THR A 136 -20.18 -1.11 -10.72
N LEU A 137 -20.52 -2.24 -11.35
CA LEU A 137 -19.81 -3.50 -11.16
C LEU A 137 -18.33 -3.38 -11.56
N ALA A 138 -18.06 -2.78 -12.73
CA ALA A 138 -16.69 -2.57 -13.20
C ALA A 138 -15.86 -1.68 -12.26
N ASP A 139 -16.46 -0.65 -11.66
CA ASP A 139 -15.78 0.19 -10.65
C ASP A 139 -15.47 -0.62 -9.39
N ILE A 140 -16.42 -1.41 -8.88
CA ILE A 140 -16.20 -2.29 -7.71
C ILE A 140 -15.04 -3.25 -7.97
N GLU A 141 -15.04 -3.95 -9.10
CA GLU A 141 -13.97 -4.88 -9.48
C GLU A 141 -12.61 -4.17 -9.60
N ALA A 142 -12.58 -2.99 -10.21
CA ALA A 142 -11.36 -2.21 -10.34
C ALA A 142 -10.82 -1.76 -8.98
N ARG A 143 -11.67 -1.29 -8.05
CA ARG A 143 -11.25 -0.90 -6.70
C ARG A 143 -10.80 -2.10 -5.87
N HIS A 144 -11.47 -3.24 -6.01
CA HIS A 144 -11.08 -4.49 -5.36
C HIS A 144 -9.69 -4.94 -5.79
N ASN A 145 -9.42 -4.94 -7.10
CA ASN A 145 -8.11 -5.28 -7.64
C ASN A 145 -7.00 -4.34 -7.14
N ASP A 146 -7.30 -3.04 -7.01
CA ASP A 146 -6.36 -2.08 -6.44
C ASP A 146 -6.04 -2.38 -4.97
N ILE A 147 -7.04 -2.79 -4.16
CA ILE A 147 -6.83 -3.21 -2.76
C ILE A 147 -5.94 -4.47 -2.71
N ILE A 148 -6.19 -5.47 -3.56
CA ILE A 148 -5.37 -6.69 -3.59
C ILE A 148 -3.91 -6.37 -3.92
N LYS A 149 -3.68 -5.57 -4.97
CA LYS A 149 -2.31 -5.18 -5.39
C LYS A 149 -1.61 -4.41 -4.27
N LEU A 150 -2.33 -3.52 -3.60
CA LEU A 150 -1.84 -2.75 -2.47
C LEU A 150 -1.44 -3.64 -1.29
N GLU A 151 -2.32 -4.54 -0.85
CA GLU A 151 -2.08 -5.42 0.30
C GLU A 151 -0.91 -6.37 0.03
N ASN A 152 -0.78 -6.87 -1.20
CA ASN A 152 0.39 -7.64 -1.62
C ASN A 152 1.67 -6.80 -1.55
N SER A 153 1.64 -5.55 -2.03
CA SER A 153 2.82 -4.67 -1.93
C SER A 153 3.21 -4.37 -0.49
N ILE A 154 2.26 -4.24 0.44
CA ILE A 154 2.54 -4.00 1.86
C ILE A 154 3.14 -5.27 2.50
N ARG A 155 2.59 -6.45 2.19
CA ARG A 155 3.05 -7.73 2.73
C ARG A 155 4.51 -8.06 2.35
N GLU A 156 4.95 -7.59 1.19
CA GLU A 156 6.28 -7.87 0.66
C GLU A 156 7.39 -6.89 1.09
N LEU A 157 7.07 -5.88 1.90
CA LEU A 157 8.00 -4.82 2.35
C LEU A 157 8.58 -5.09 3.73
#